data_AF-A0A661ISN8-F1
#
_entry.id   AF-A0A661ISN8-F1
#
_cell.length_a   1.000
_cell.length_b   1.000
_cell.length_c   1.000
_cell.angle_alpha   90.00
_cell.angle_beta   90.00
_cell.angle_gamma   90.00
#
_symmetry.space_group_name_H-M   'P 1'
#
loop_
_entity.id
_entity.type
_entity.pdbx_description
1 polymer ?
#
loop_
_entity_poly.entity_id
_entity_poly.type
_entity_poly.pdbx_seq_one_letter_code
_entity_poly.pdbx_strand_id
1 'polypeptide(L)' 'MDNNEVDTELKRWIDKASYHQLLQRNRFGKLGDKLFIDATGQYFMETMSKKRAELSNDEQVAISKQIGWEPED' A
#
# COMPACT_ATOMS: atom_id res chain seq x y z
N MET A 1 -21.91 -8.64 -13.16
CA MET A 1 -21.91 -7.60 -12.12
C MET A 1 -20.50 -7.06 -12.09
N ASP A 2 -20.25 -5.98 -12.83
CA ASP A 2 -18.97 -5.25 -12.77
C ASP A 2 -18.96 -4.43 -11.47
N ASN A 3 -18.69 -5.11 -10.34
CA ASN A 3 -18.43 -4.43 -9.08
C ASN A 3 -16.98 -3.94 -9.07
N ASN A 4 -16.66 -3.04 -9.99
CA ASN A 4 -15.37 -2.35 -10.07
C ASN A 4 -15.37 -1.10 -9.18
N GLU A 5 -16.08 -1.14 -8.05
CA GLU A 5 -16.15 -0.02 -7.11
C GLU A 5 -15.07 -0.17 -6.05
N VAL A 6 -14.28 0.88 -5.88
CA VAL A 6 -13.29 0.96 -4.80
C VAL A 6 -14.04 1.13 -3.49
N ASP A 7 -13.74 0.29 -2.50
CA ASP A 7 -14.31 0.42 -1.16
C ASP A 7 -13.98 1.81 -0.59
N THR A 8 -15.01 2.58 -0.24
CA THR A 8 -14.87 3.99 0.13
C THR A 8 -14.06 4.19 1.41
N GLU A 9 -14.16 3.27 2.37
CA GLU A 9 -13.42 3.37 3.63
C GLU A 9 -11.94 3.03 3.41
N LEU A 10 -11.67 1.95 2.66
CA LEU A 10 -10.30 1.56 2.30
C LEU A 10 -9.66 2.63 1.43
N LYS A 11 -10.39 3.20 0.48
CA LYS A 11 -9.91 4.33 -0.35
C LYS A 11 -9.44 5.50 0.51
N ARG A 12 -10.27 5.92 1.48
CA ARG A 12 -9.93 7.04 2.39
C ARG A 12 -8.68 6.73 3.21
N TRP A 13 -8.49 5.48 3.62
CA TRP A 13 -7.26 5.07 4.31
C TRP A 13 -6.05 5.12 3.37
N ILE A 14 -6.17 4.57 2.16
CA ILE A 14 -5.10 4.58 1.13
C ILE A 14 -4.67 6.02 0.81
N ASP A 15 -5.62 6.93 0.65
CA ASP A 15 -5.36 8.33 0.31
C ASP A 15 -4.54 9.05 1.40
N LYS A 16 -4.86 8.76 2.67
CA LYS A 16 -4.20 9.33 3.84
C LYS A 16 -2.88 8.64 4.21
N ALA A 17 -2.67 7.41 3.75
CA ALA A 17 -1.49 6.64 4.09
C ALA A 17 -0.21 7.25 3.48
N SER A 18 0.87 7.21 4.25
CA SER A 18 2.22 7.48 3.76
C SER A 18 2.76 6.31 2.93
N TYR A 19 3.80 6.53 2.12
CA TYR A 19 4.48 5.44 1.41
C TYR A 19 4.97 4.35 2.37
N HIS A 20 5.49 4.73 3.55
CA HIS A 20 5.88 3.79 4.60
C HIS A 20 4.73 2.86 5.01
N GLN A 21 3.57 3.42 5.34
CA GLN A 21 2.40 2.63 5.78
C GLN A 21 1.88 1.72 4.66
N LEU A 22 1.87 2.20 3.41
CA LEU A 22 1.50 1.38 2.26
C LEU A 22 2.49 0.23 2.06
N LEU A 23 3.80 0.50 2.10
CA LEU A 23 4.82 -0.53 1.94
C LEU A 23 4.78 -1.57 3.07
N GLN A 24 4.58 -1.13 4.32
CA GLN A 24 4.43 -2.02 5.46
C GLN A 24 3.21 -2.93 5.28
N ARG A 25 2.07 -2.36 4.87
CA ARG A 25 0.85 -3.13 4.62
C ARG A 25 1.02 -4.09 3.45
N ASN A 26 1.73 -3.69 2.40
CA ASN A 26 2.05 -4.54 1.26
C ASN A 26 2.96 -5.73 1.63
N ARG A 27 3.89 -5.56 2.58
CA ARG A 27 4.79 -6.64 3.02
C ARG A 27 4.14 -7.62 3.99
N PHE A 28 3.38 -7.11 4.95
CA PHE A 28 2.86 -7.89 6.08
C PHE A 28 1.33 -8.05 6.06
N GLY A 29 0.69 -7.64 4.97
CA GLY A 29 -0.74 -7.79 4.76
C GLY A 29 -1.15 -9.26 4.73
N LYS A 30 -2.32 -9.58 5.29
CA LYS A 30 -2.83 -10.95 5.27
C LYS A 30 -3.27 -11.31 3.85
N LEU A 31 -3.01 -12.55 3.45
CA LEU A 31 -3.58 -13.12 2.23
C LEU A 31 -5.10 -13.03 2.29
N GLY A 32 -5.71 -12.51 1.22
CA GLY A 32 -7.16 -12.29 1.14
C GLY A 32 -7.66 -11.01 1.82
N ASP A 33 -6.77 -10.09 2.25
CA ASP A 33 -7.19 -8.76 2.68
C ASP A 33 -7.86 -8.00 1.52
N LYS A 34 -9.05 -7.45 1.77
CA LYS A 34 -9.84 -6.67 0.81
C LYS A 34 -9.06 -5.51 0.20
N LEU A 35 -8.06 -4.99 0.92
CA LEU A 35 -7.18 -3.95 0.43
C LEU A 35 -6.43 -4.34 -0.86
N PHE A 36 -6.25 -5.63 -1.12
CA PHE A 36 -5.51 -6.16 -2.26
C PHE A 36 -6.39 -6.88 -3.30
N ILE A 37 -7.71 -6.71 -3.22
CA ILE A 37 -8.67 -7.41 -4.07
C ILE A 37 -9.40 -6.42 -4.99
N ASP A 38 -9.72 -6.87 -6.21
CA ASP A 38 -10.51 -6.15 -7.21
C ASP A 38 -10.02 -4.70 -7.45
N ALA A 39 -10.96 -3.75 -7.64
CA ALA A 39 -10.67 -2.35 -7.88
C ALA A 39 -9.93 -1.68 -6.72
N THR A 40 -10.15 -2.13 -5.47
CA THR A 40 -9.45 -1.58 -4.30
C THR A 40 -7.97 -1.94 -4.32
N GLY A 41 -7.64 -3.18 -4.68
CA GLY A 41 -6.25 -3.63 -4.85
C GLY A 41 -5.53 -2.87 -5.97
N GLN A 42 -6.21 -2.64 -7.09
CA GLN A 42 -5.66 -1.81 -8.17
C GLN A 42 -5.38 -0.38 -7.69
N TYR A 43 -6.35 0.24 -7.01
CA TYR A 43 -6.20 1.59 -6.45
C TYR A 43 -5.07 1.70 -5.44
N PHE A 44 -4.91 0.67 -4.58
CA PHE A 44 -3.81 0.56 -3.63
C PHE A 44 -2.45 0.59 -4.35
N MET A 45 -2.27 -0.28 -5.35
CA MET A 45 -1.01 -0.41 -6.08
C MET A 45 -0.65 0.86 -6.86
N GLU A 46 -1.65 1.49 -7.49
CA GLU A 46 -1.46 2.76 -8.19
C GLU A 46 -1.04 3.88 -7.23
N THR A 47 -1.73 4.02 -6.10
CA THR A 47 -1.43 5.06 -5.10
C THR A 47 -0.06 4.84 -4.47
N MET A 48 0.29 3.60 -4.17
CA MET A 48 1.62 3.25 -3.66
C MET A 48 2.71 3.58 -4.67
N SER A 49 2.49 3.29 -5.96
CA SER A 49 3.43 3.64 -7.03
C SER A 49 3.62 5.16 -7.16
N LYS A 50 2.53 5.92 -7.12
CA LYS A 50 2.57 7.41 -7.16
C LYS A 50 3.37 7.97 -5.98
N LYS A 51 3.05 7.55 -4.75
CA LYS A 51 3.76 8.01 -3.54
C LYS A 51 5.22 7.56 -3.51
N ARG A 52 5.55 6.42 -4.13
CA ARG A 52 6.95 6.00 -4.32
C ARG A 52 7.69 6.94 -5.27
N ALA A 53 7.06 7.35 -6.36
CA ALA A 53 7.66 8.25 -7.36
C ALA A 53 7.89 9.68 -6.84
N GLU A 54 7.17 10.10 -5.79
CA GLU A 54 7.37 11.38 -5.09
C GLU A 54 8.61 11.38 -4.19
N LEU A 55 9.21 10.22 -3.91
CA LEU A 55 10.36 10.08 -3.02
C LEU A 55 11.64 9.85 -3.83
N SER A 56 12.75 10.40 -3.33
CA SER A 56 14.08 10.07 -3.87
C SER A 56 14.41 8.60 -3.66
N ASN A 57 15.36 8.07 -4.44
CA ASN A 57 15.81 6.69 -4.29
C ASN A 57 16.35 6.42 -2.86
N ASP A 58 17.06 7.38 -2.26
CA ASP A 58 17.63 7.23 -0.92
C ASP A 58 16.54 7.15 0.15
N GLU A 59 15.48 7.95 0.03
CA GLU A 59 14.30 7.88 0.91
C GLU A 59 13.56 6.55 0.75
N GLN A 60 13.37 6.08 -0.49
CA GLN A 60 12.76 4.77 -0.74
C GLN A 60 13.56 3.64 -0.08
N VAL A 61 14.89 3.68 -0.19
CA VAL A 61 15.79 2.71 0.43
C VAL A 61 15.76 2.81 1.95
N ALA A 62 15.79 4.03 2.50
CA ALA A 62 15.73 4.25 3.95
C ALA A 62 14.43 3.69 4.55
N ILE A 63 13.28 4.02 3.95
CA ILE A 63 11.97 3.51 4.36
C ILE A 63 11.92 1.97 4.25
N SER A 64 12.41 1.41 3.15
CA SER A 64 12.46 -0.04 2.95
C SER A 64 13.30 -0.74 4.02
N LYS A 65 14.45 -0.16 4.41
CA LYS A 65 15.31 -0.67 5.49
C LYS A 65 14.65 -0.56 6.86
N GLN A 66 13.95 0.54 7.14
CA GLN A 66 13.22 0.74 8.39
C GLN A 66 12.12 -0.31 8.59
N ILE A 67 11.41 -0.69 7.51
CA ILE A 67 10.32 -1.67 7.60
C ILE A 67 10.85 -3.10 7.73
N GLY A 68 12.01 -3.42 7.14
CA GLY A 68 12.54 -4.78 7.13
C GLY A 68 11.76 -5.77 6.27
N TRP A 69 12.18 -7.03 6.27
CA TRP A 69 11.58 -8.12 5.49
C TRP A 69 11.01 -9.25 6.35
N GLU A 70 11.27 -9.21 7.66
CA GLU A 70 10.75 -10.14 8.65
C GLU A 70 9.80 -9.34 9.55
N PRO A 71 8.59 -9.85 9.84
CA PRO A 71 7.77 -9.26 10.89
C PRO A 71 8.53 -9.39 12.21
N GLU A 72 8.62 -8.34 13.01
CA GLU A 72 9.14 -8.46 14.39
C GLU A 72 8.26 -9.47 15.14
N ASP A 73 8.88 -10.55 15.66
CA ASP A 73 8.25 -11.62 16.45
C ASP A 73 7.57 -11.10 17.73
#